data_AF-A0A316RVE9-F1
#
_entry.id   AF-A0A316RVE9-F1
#
_cell.length_a   1.000
_cell.length_b   1.000
_cell.length_c   1.000
_cell.angle_alpha   90.00
_cell.angle_beta   90.00
_cell.angle_gamma   90.00
#
_symmetry.space_group_name_H-M   'P 1'
#
loop_
_entity.id
_entity.type
_entity.pdbx_description
1 polymer ?
#
loop_
_entity_poly.entity_id
_entity_poly.type
_entity_poly.pdbx_seq_one_letter_code
_entity_poly.pdbx_strand_id
1 'polypeptide(L)'
;MASLATIPLDAKIGTGGDAATLADYCAAHGPAACVVPLNAACNIKFTHVVVASEDVLEQVMALSGSDPSKFIADSTPLLMKLRTDMTAAELVEVGTKATTVGAENFNRVDAPLVPEVAQADDGSTQQTGFQVIDRTALCTSVATLV
;
A
#
# COMPACT_ATOMS: atom_id res chain seq x y z
N MET A 1 16.46 -5.79 4.20
CA MET A 1 15.22 -6.57 4.42
C MET A 1 14.12 -5.88 3.63
N ALA A 2 13.34 -6.63 2.85
CA ALA A 2 12.20 -6.06 2.12
C ALA A 2 10.91 -6.50 2.80
N SER A 3 9.97 -5.57 2.96
CA SER A 3 8.70 -5.81 3.65
C SER A 3 7.55 -5.46 2.72
N LEU A 4 6.48 -6.24 2.78
CA LEU A 4 5.20 -5.98 2.12
C LEU A 4 4.16 -5.80 3.22
N ALA A 5 3.54 -4.61 3.25
CA ALA A 5 2.48 -4.30 4.20
C ALA A 5 1.13 -4.24 3.47
N THR A 6 0.16 -5.05 3.92
CA THR A 6 -1.22 -4.96 3.46
C THR A 6 -1.96 -3.93 4.32
N ILE A 7 -2.55 -2.91 3.71
CA ILE A 7 -3.40 -1.95 4.44
C ILE A 7 -4.86 -2.39 4.28
N PRO A 8 -5.60 -2.66 5.37
CA PRO A 8 -7.01 -2.98 5.29
C PRO A 8 -7.85 -1.83 4.72
N LEU A 9 -8.90 -2.16 3.96
CA LEU A 9 -9.75 -1.18 3.28
C LEU A 9 -10.68 -0.38 4.22
N ASP A 10 -10.93 -0.91 5.41
CA ASP A 10 -11.69 -0.27 6.49
C ASP A 10 -10.84 0.70 7.33
N ALA A 11 -9.54 0.78 7.06
CA ALA A 11 -8.66 1.75 7.69
C ALA A 11 -9.13 3.18 7.37
N LYS A 12 -9.26 4.00 8.41
CA LYS A 12 -9.55 5.43 8.29
C LYS A 12 -8.38 6.13 7.63
N ILE A 13 -8.68 6.91 6.60
CA ILE A 13 -7.76 7.83 5.96
C ILE A 13 -8.35 9.24 5.90
N GLY A 14 -7.47 10.24 5.81
CA GLY A 14 -7.86 11.65 5.89
C GLY A 14 -8.06 12.14 7.32
N THR A 15 -8.33 13.44 7.47
CA THR A 15 -8.53 14.10 8.76
C THR A 15 -9.67 15.11 8.67
N GLY A 16 -10.41 15.30 9.76
CA GLY A 16 -11.50 16.29 9.79
C GLY A 16 -12.68 15.89 8.91
N GLY A 17 -13.16 16.82 8.07
CA GLY A 17 -14.35 16.62 7.21
C GLY A 17 -14.17 15.63 6.06
N ASP A 18 -12.91 15.29 5.72
CA ASP A 18 -12.58 14.32 4.67
C ASP A 18 -12.23 12.93 5.24
N ALA A 19 -12.54 12.68 6.52
CA ALA A 19 -12.35 11.39 7.15
C ALA A 19 -13.28 10.34 6.53
N ALA A 20 -12.68 9.31 5.93
CA ALA A 20 -13.40 8.20 5.31
C ALA A 20 -12.60 6.90 5.44
N THR A 21 -13.21 5.76 5.10
CA THR A 21 -12.46 4.50 4.95
C THR A 21 -11.58 4.58 3.70
N LEU A 22 -10.51 3.79 3.66
CA LEU A 22 -9.64 3.69 2.49
C LEU A 22 -10.43 3.29 1.23
N ALA A 23 -11.40 2.37 1.36
CA ALA A 23 -12.30 2.01 0.27
C ALA A 23 -13.08 3.22 -0.27
N ASP A 24 -13.79 3.92 0.62
CA ASP A 24 -14.69 5.01 0.23
C ASP A 24 -13.92 6.20 -0.36
N TYR A 25 -12.78 6.55 0.25
CA TYR A 25 -11.95 7.65 -0.22
C TYR A 25 -11.31 7.34 -1.58
N CYS A 26 -10.84 6.09 -1.77
CA CYS A 26 -10.29 5.65 -3.06
C CYS A 26 -11.36 5.64 -4.15
N ALA A 27 -12.58 5.21 -3.83
CA ALA A 27 -13.71 5.25 -4.76
C ALA A 27 -14.10 6.69 -5.14
N ALA A 28 -14.04 7.64 -4.21
CA ALA A 28 -14.43 9.02 -4.42
C ALA A 28 -13.37 9.86 -5.15
N HIS A 29 -12.08 9.68 -4.83
CA HIS A 29 -10.99 10.55 -5.30
C HIS A 29 -9.98 9.84 -6.21
N GLY A 30 -10.10 8.52 -6.34
CA GLY A 30 -9.16 7.68 -7.07
C GLY A 30 -7.92 7.28 -6.25
N PRO A 31 -7.18 6.25 -6.71
CA PRO A 31 -6.09 5.67 -5.92
C PRO A 31 -4.90 6.63 -5.69
N ALA A 32 -4.63 7.52 -6.64
CA ALA A 32 -3.53 8.48 -6.52
C ALA A 32 -3.76 9.51 -5.39
N ALA A 33 -5.02 9.86 -5.11
CA ALA A 33 -5.37 10.78 -4.03
C ALA A 33 -5.17 10.16 -2.64
N CYS A 34 -5.14 8.82 -2.53
CA CYS A 34 -4.98 8.11 -1.26
C CYS A 34 -3.56 8.21 -0.68
N VAL A 35 -2.57 8.58 -1.47
CA VAL A 35 -1.14 8.49 -1.13
C VAL A 35 -0.77 9.44 0.01
N VAL A 36 -1.21 10.70 -0.08
CA VAL A 36 -0.96 11.71 0.95
C VAL A 36 -1.61 11.33 2.29
N PRO A 37 -2.92 11.01 2.34
CA PRO A 37 -3.54 10.61 3.60
C PRO A 37 -3.02 9.26 4.13
N LEU A 38 -2.61 8.32 3.28
CA LEU A 38 -1.95 7.08 3.71
C LEU A 38 -0.56 7.33 4.30
N ASN A 39 0.24 8.24 3.72
CA ASN A 39 1.53 8.62 4.29
C ASN A 39 1.34 9.20 5.70
N ALA A 40 0.36 10.09 5.86
CA ALA A 40 0.00 10.64 7.16
C ALA A 40 -0.54 9.57 8.13
N ALA A 41 -1.33 8.62 7.65
CA ALA A 41 -1.94 7.56 8.47
C ALA A 41 -0.91 6.50 8.92
N CYS A 42 0.01 6.09 8.05
CA CYS A 42 1.01 5.05 8.32
C CYS A 42 2.32 5.60 8.90
N ASN A 43 2.61 6.89 8.74
CA ASN A 43 3.93 7.49 9.00
C ASN A 43 5.05 6.83 8.16
N ILE A 44 4.73 6.43 6.93
CA ILE A 44 5.66 5.83 5.97
C ILE A 44 5.63 6.67 4.69
N LYS A 45 6.80 7.16 4.27
CA LYS A 45 6.94 7.92 3.04
C LYS A 45 6.83 7.00 1.83
N PHE A 46 5.71 7.09 1.12
CA PHE A 46 5.56 6.49 -0.20
C PHE A 46 6.30 7.34 -1.23
N THR A 47 7.21 6.72 -2.00
CA THR A 47 7.98 7.39 -3.06
C THR A 47 7.39 7.19 -4.44
N HIS A 48 6.71 6.06 -4.65
CA HIS A 48 6.09 5.69 -5.90
C HIS A 48 4.76 5.01 -5.64
N VAL A 49 3.88 5.08 -6.63
CA VAL A 49 2.52 4.55 -6.56
C VAL A 49 2.29 3.72 -7.81
N VAL A 50 1.79 2.51 -7.62
CA VAL A 50 1.40 1.63 -8.71
C VAL A 50 -0.07 1.28 -8.52
N VAL A 51 -0.88 1.63 -9.51
CA VAL A 51 -2.30 1.29 -9.56
C VAL A 51 -2.49 0.29 -10.68
N ALA A 52 -3.08 -0.86 -10.34
CA ALA A 52 -3.34 -1.94 -11.25
C ALA A 52 -4.84 -2.23 -11.27
N SER A 53 -5.39 -2.56 -12.44
CA SER A 53 -6.72 -3.15 -12.54
C SER A 53 -6.69 -4.64 -12.15
N GLU A 54 -7.84 -5.20 -11.79
CA GLU A 54 -7.97 -6.56 -11.27
C GLU A 54 -7.40 -7.63 -12.23
N ASP A 55 -7.52 -7.40 -13.54
CA ASP A 55 -6.98 -8.27 -14.59
C ASP A 55 -5.45 -8.28 -14.65
N VAL A 56 -4.78 -7.24 -14.13
CA VAL A 56 -3.32 -7.13 -14.13
C VAL A 56 -2.71 -8.10 -13.15
N LEU A 57 -3.32 -8.31 -11.98
CA LEU A 57 -2.79 -9.25 -10.98
C LEU A 57 -2.76 -10.68 -11.53
N GLU A 58 -3.82 -11.12 -12.20
CA GLU A 58 -3.87 -12.42 -12.88
C GLU A 58 -2.81 -12.55 -13.98
N GLN A 59 -2.61 -11.51 -14.78
CA GLN A 59 -1.58 -11.48 -15.82
C GLN A 59 -0.16 -11.50 -15.23
N VAL A 60 0.08 -10.81 -14.10
CA VAL A 60 1.38 -10.84 -13.39
C VAL A 60 1.63 -12.23 -12.82
N MET A 61 0.62 -12.86 -12.22
CA MET A 61 0.74 -14.23 -11.71
C MET A 61 1.01 -15.23 -12.83
N ALA A 62 0.37 -15.09 -14.00
CA ALA A 62 0.64 -15.93 -15.16
C ALA A 62 2.08 -15.77 -15.70
N LEU A 63 2.70 -14.62 -15.48
CA LEU A 63 4.10 -14.35 -15.84
C LEU A 63 5.10 -14.76 -14.76
N SER A 64 4.64 -14.98 -13.52
CA SER A 64 5.50 -15.43 -12.42
C SER A 64 6.10 -16.80 -12.74
N GLY A 65 7.43 -16.91 -12.70
CA GLY A 65 8.17 -18.12 -13.08
C GLY A 65 8.53 -18.25 -14.56
N SER A 66 8.18 -17.25 -15.39
CA SER A 66 8.65 -17.19 -16.79
C SER A 66 10.10 -16.72 -16.89
N ASP A 67 10.80 -17.14 -17.95
CA ASP A 67 12.16 -16.70 -18.25
C ASP A 67 12.27 -15.15 -18.27
N PRO A 68 13.33 -14.53 -17.74
CA PRO A 68 13.46 -13.07 -17.63
C PRO A 68 13.33 -12.33 -18.97
N SER A 69 13.79 -12.95 -20.06
CA SER A 69 13.67 -12.42 -21.43
C SER A 69 12.22 -12.45 -21.93
N LYS A 70 11.46 -13.49 -21.57
CA LYS A 70 10.04 -13.63 -21.86
C LYS A 70 9.20 -12.70 -20.99
N PHE A 71 9.58 -12.53 -19.73
CA PHE A 71 9.00 -11.54 -18.83
C PHE A 71 9.14 -10.12 -19.40
N ILE A 72 10.30 -9.70 -19.91
CA ILE A 72 10.46 -8.35 -20.50
C ILE A 72 9.59 -8.17 -21.76
N ALA A 73 9.51 -9.18 -22.63
CA ALA A 73 8.68 -9.11 -23.83
C ALA A 73 7.18 -9.05 -23.51
N ASP A 74 6.72 -9.91 -22.60
CA ASP A 74 5.30 -10.06 -22.25
C ASP A 74 4.82 -9.08 -21.16
N SER A 75 5.74 -8.43 -20.44
CA SER A 75 5.42 -7.40 -19.45
C SER A 75 5.09 -6.06 -20.08
N THR A 76 5.53 -5.76 -21.31
CA THR A 76 5.27 -4.43 -21.92
C THR A 76 3.77 -4.08 -22.02
N PRO A 77 2.87 -4.97 -22.49
CA PRO A 77 1.43 -4.73 -22.45
C PRO A 77 0.88 -4.60 -21.03
N LEU A 78 1.47 -5.33 -20.07
CA LEU A 78 1.08 -5.32 -18.67
C LEU A 78 1.49 -4.00 -17.99
N LEU A 79 2.69 -3.51 -18.27
CA LEU A 79 3.19 -2.21 -17.84
C LEU A 79 2.33 -1.06 -18.37
N MET A 80 1.73 -1.21 -19.56
CA MET A 80 0.76 -0.21 -20.07
C MET A 80 -0.58 -0.18 -19.32
N LYS A 81 -0.94 -1.26 -18.61
CA LYS A 81 -2.12 -1.32 -17.73
C LYS A 81 -1.83 -0.85 -16.32
N LEU A 82 -0.56 -0.76 -15.93
CA LEU A 82 -0.14 -0.16 -14.68
C LEU A 82 -0.14 1.36 -14.82
N ARG A 83 -0.92 2.03 -13.97
CA ARG A 83 -0.81 3.47 -13.81
C ARG A 83 0.17 3.76 -12.68
N THR A 84 1.36 4.23 -13.05
CA THR A 84 2.43 4.53 -12.10
C THR A 84 3.13 5.84 -12.45
N ASP A 85 3.71 6.47 -11.43
CA ASP A 85 4.61 7.61 -11.54
C ASP A 85 6.07 7.20 -11.80
N MET A 86 6.36 5.89 -11.77
CA MET A 86 7.69 5.34 -12.06
C MET A 86 8.01 5.38 -13.56
N THR A 87 9.25 5.73 -13.87
CA THR A 87 9.84 5.53 -15.19
C THR A 87 10.06 4.04 -15.47
N ALA A 88 10.18 3.67 -16.75
CA ALA A 88 10.49 2.30 -17.15
C ALA A 88 11.80 1.78 -16.52
N ALA A 89 12.80 2.65 -16.33
CA ALA A 89 14.06 2.30 -15.69
C ALA A 89 13.87 1.97 -14.20
N GLU A 90 13.10 2.79 -13.47
CA GLU A 90 12.78 2.55 -12.06
C GLU A 90 11.98 1.26 -11.87
N LEU A 91 11.06 0.93 -12.78
CA LEU A 91 10.31 -0.32 -12.76
C LEU A 91 11.21 -1.55 -12.91
N VAL A 92 12.16 -1.50 -13.85
CA VAL A 92 13.15 -2.56 -14.05
C VAL A 92 14.06 -2.70 -12.83
N GLU A 93 14.46 -1.58 -12.22
CA GLU A 93 15.27 -1.58 -11.01
C GLU A 93 14.53 -2.23 -9.83
N VAL A 94 13.26 -1.87 -9.62
CA VAL A 94 12.42 -2.49 -8.59
C VAL A 94 12.22 -3.99 -8.85
N GLY A 95 11.96 -4.39 -10.09
CA GLY A 95 11.86 -5.81 -10.47
C GLY A 95 13.15 -6.57 -10.19
N THR A 96 14.31 -6.00 -10.52
CA THR A 96 15.63 -6.61 -10.28
C THR A 96 15.94 -6.72 -8.78
N LYS A 97 15.59 -5.69 -7.99
CA LYS A 97 15.71 -5.72 -6.53
C LYS A 97 14.80 -6.80 -5.94
N ALA A 98 13.56 -6.91 -6.41
CA ALA A 98 12.61 -7.91 -5.94
C ALA A 98 13.06 -9.35 -6.26
N THR A 99 13.59 -9.61 -7.45
CA THR A 99 14.14 -10.93 -7.81
C THR A 99 15.38 -11.28 -7.00
N THR A 100 16.24 -10.29 -6.69
CA THR A 100 17.42 -10.48 -5.82
C THR A 100 17.03 -10.85 -4.39
N VAL A 101 15.94 -10.28 -3.88
CA VAL A 101 15.39 -10.65 -2.56
C VAL A 101 14.77 -12.04 -2.61
N GLY A 102 14.02 -12.37 -3.68
CA GLY A 102 13.26 -13.61 -3.79
C GLY A 102 11.89 -13.50 -3.12
N ALA A 103 10.85 -14.00 -3.77
CA ALA A 103 9.45 -13.80 -3.36
C ALA A 103 9.15 -14.38 -1.96
N GLU A 104 9.79 -15.47 -1.55
CA GLU A 104 9.64 -16.03 -0.20
C GLU A 104 10.27 -15.18 0.91
N ASN A 105 11.25 -14.33 0.60
CA ASN A 105 12.04 -13.61 1.60
C ASN A 105 11.47 -12.23 1.98
N PHE A 106 10.34 -11.85 1.38
CA PHE A 106 9.62 -10.65 1.80
C PHE A 106 8.93 -10.88 3.14
N ASN A 107 9.20 -10.00 4.09
CA ASN A 107 8.44 -9.95 5.33
C ASN A 107 7.03 -9.44 5.03
N ARG A 108 6.02 -10.28 5.19
CA ARG A 108 4.61 -9.93 4.94
C ARG A 108 3.95 -9.55 6.25
N VAL A 109 3.35 -8.37 6.27
CA VAL A 109 2.73 -7.78 7.45
C VAL A 109 1.35 -7.28 7.06
N ASP A 110 0.33 -7.60 7.85
CA ASP A 110 -0.95 -6.91 7.75
C ASP A 110 -0.92 -5.72 8.71
N ALA A 111 -1.31 -4.54 8.22
CA ALA A 111 -1.25 -3.34 9.04
C ALA A 111 -2.26 -3.44 10.19
N PRO A 112 -1.78 -3.39 11.44
CA PRO A 112 -2.65 -3.51 12.60
C PRO A 112 -3.57 -2.30 12.67
N LEU A 113 -4.84 -2.57 12.93
CA LEU A 113 -5.86 -1.55 13.17
C LEU A 113 -6.22 -1.49 14.64
N VAL A 114 -6.44 -0.28 15.13
CA VAL A 114 -6.97 -0.02 16.47
C VAL A 114 -8.20 0.87 16.37
N PRO A 115 -9.22 0.67 17.22
CA PRO A 115 -10.38 1.54 17.25
C PRO A 115 -9.97 2.98 17.53
N GLU A 116 -10.48 3.92 16.73
CA GLU A 116 -10.29 5.33 17.02
C GLU A 116 -11.13 5.73 18.22
N VAL A 117 -10.49 6.38 19.19
CA VAL A 117 -11.14 6.94 20.37
C VAL A 117 -11.02 8.46 20.35
N ALA A 118 -12.12 9.14 20.63
CA ALA A 118 -12.17 10.57 20.89
C ALA A 118 -12.37 10.82 22.39
N GLN A 119 -11.79 11.89 22.90
CA GLN A 119 -12.10 12.36 24.25
C GLN A 119 -13.41 13.13 24.22
N ALA A 120 -14.34 12.75 25.09
CA ALA A 120 -15.54 13.51 25.37
C ALA A 120 -15.25 14.63 26.38
N ASP A 121 -16.12 15.63 26.43
CA ASP A 121 -15.99 16.80 27.31
C ASP A 121 -15.99 16.44 28.81
N ASP A 122 -16.51 15.27 29.16
CA ASP A 122 -16.51 14.71 30.53
C ASP A 122 -15.21 13.97 30.90
N GLY A 123 -14.23 13.95 29.98
CA GLY A 123 -12.95 13.27 30.16
C GLY A 123 -12.97 11.77 29.81
N SER A 124 -14.12 11.20 29.45
CA SER A 124 -14.22 9.81 29.01
C SER A 124 -13.73 9.61 27.58
N THR A 125 -13.32 8.39 27.23
CA THR A 125 -12.96 8.01 25.86
C THR A 125 -14.15 7.32 25.19
N GLN A 126 -14.56 7.81 24.03
CA GLN A 126 -15.62 7.21 23.21
C GLN A 126 -15.06 6.73 21.87
N GLN A 127 -15.49 5.55 21.42
CA GLN A 127 -15.14 5.07 20.09
C GLN A 127 -15.89 5.85 19.02
N THR A 128 -15.20 6.28 17.97
CA THR A 128 -15.80 7.06 16.87
C THR A 128 -16.46 6.18 15.79
N GLY A 129 -16.28 4.86 15.88
CA GLY A 129 -16.71 3.89 14.87
C GLY A 129 -15.71 3.66 13.74
N PHE A 130 -14.63 4.46 13.69
CA PHE A 130 -13.52 4.25 12.76
C PHE A 130 -12.42 3.36 13.34
N GLN A 131 -11.66 2.75 12.45
CA GLN A 131 -10.42 2.06 12.79
C GLN A 131 -9.23 2.81 12.21
N VAL A 132 -8.19 3.06 12.99
CA VAL A 132 -6.96 3.74 12.56
C VAL A 132 -5.80 2.78 12.57
N ILE A 133 -4.82 3.02 11.69
CA ILE A 133 -3.60 2.22 11.61
C ILE A 133 -2.77 2.46 12.88
N ASP A 134 -2.40 1.38 13.58
CA ASP A 134 -1.39 1.44 14.65
C ASP A 134 -0.01 1.63 14.02
N ARG A 135 0.37 2.91 13.91
CA ARG A 135 1.63 3.36 13.33
C ARG A 135 2.85 2.73 13.99
N THR A 136 2.83 2.60 15.31
CA THR A 136 3.97 2.07 16.05
C THR A 136 4.15 0.61 15.72
N ALA A 137 3.08 -0.17 15.82
CA ALA A 137 3.13 -1.60 15.51
C ALA A 137 3.46 -1.86 14.03
N LEU A 138 2.90 -1.05 13.10
CA LEU A 138 3.23 -1.14 11.68
C LEU A 138 4.71 -0.83 11.42
N CYS A 139 5.21 0.32 11.88
CA CYS A 139 6.61 0.73 11.64
C CYS A 139 7.63 -0.20 12.30
N THR A 140 7.31 -0.78 13.47
CA THR A 140 8.13 -1.85 14.06
C THR A 140 8.15 -3.08 13.15
N SER A 141 6.98 -3.49 12.64
CA SER A 141 6.85 -4.70 11.83
C SER A 141 7.53 -4.58 10.46
N VAL A 142 7.50 -3.39 9.84
CA VAL A 142 8.21 -3.14 8.57
C VAL A 142 9.67 -2.70 8.77
N ALA A 143 10.15 -2.66 10.01
CA ALA A 143 11.50 -2.24 10.40
C ALA A 143 11.86 -0.81 9.93
N THR A 144 10.89 0.10 9.94
CA THR A 144 11.08 1.53 9.61
C THR A 144 11.19 2.42 10.85
N LEU A 145 11.02 1.87 12.06
CA LEU A 145 11.39 2.54 13.31
C LEU A 145 12.93 2.57 13.40
N VAL A 146 13.50 3.78 13.29
CA VAL A 146 14.92 4.06 13.54
C VAL A 146 15.03 4.89 14.80
#